data_AF-Q8GHF4-F1
#
_entry.id   AF-Q8GHF4-F1
#
_cell.length_a   1.000
_cell.length_b   1.000
_cell.length_c   1.000
_cell.angle_alpha   90.00
_cell.angle_beta   90.00
_cell.angle_gamma   90.00
#
_symmetry.space_group_name_H-M   'P 1'
#
loop_
_entity.id
_entity.type
_entity.pdbx_description
1 polymer ?
#
loop_
_entity_poly.entity_id
_entity_poly.type
_entity_poly.pdbx_seq_one_letter_code
_entity_poly.pdbx_strand_id
1 'polypeptide(L)'
;MLKYHFPNVCEDELINIYSYGDFKGQGKYICLFKIENQSFLFWRNDKGNKIYTNLESISVEIINTNNTYNQSQNVCPQDLVDTYNQSQNVCPQDLVDTYNQSQNVCPQDLVDTYNQSQNVCPQDLVDTYNQSQNVCPQDLVDTYNQSQNVCPQDLVDTYNQSQNVCPQDLVDTYNQSQNVYTQDLIDTYNQSQNVCPQDLVDTYNQSQNVCPQDLVDTYNQSQNVCPQDLVDTYNQSQNVCPQDLNVYTQDLIDTYNQSQNCDCGCK
;
A
#
# COMPACT_ATOMS: atom_id res chain seq x y z
N MET A 1 -16.35 -32.84 15.67
CA MET A 1 -15.73 -32.89 14.33
C MET A 1 -14.55 -31.92 14.36
N LEU A 2 -13.32 -32.43 14.25
CA LEU A 2 -12.12 -31.59 14.24
C LEU A 2 -11.79 -31.23 12.78
N LYS A 3 -11.75 -29.92 12.47
CA LYS A 3 -11.35 -29.36 11.16
C LYS A 3 -9.85 -29.03 11.20
N TYR A 4 -9.12 -29.36 10.15
CA TYR A 4 -7.70 -29.05 9.98
C TYR A 4 -7.37 -28.87 8.49
N HIS A 5 -6.16 -28.43 8.16
CA HIS A 5 -5.74 -28.17 6.79
C HIS A 5 -4.45 -28.93 6.42
N PHE A 6 -4.24 -29.20 5.12
CA PHE A 6 -2.90 -29.60 4.67
C PHE A 6 -1.91 -28.45 4.93
N PRO A 7 -0.66 -28.75 5.30
CA PRO A 7 0.38 -27.74 5.32
C PRO A 7 0.47 -27.10 3.93
N ASN A 8 0.34 -25.79 3.85
CA ASN A 8 0.45 -25.00 2.61
C ASN A 8 -0.67 -25.23 1.58
N VAL A 9 -1.89 -25.59 2.00
CA VAL A 9 -3.08 -25.59 1.12
C VAL A 9 -4.16 -24.72 1.70
N CYS A 10 -4.56 -23.72 0.93
CA CYS A 10 -5.57 -22.75 1.31
C CYS A 10 -6.95 -23.11 0.81
N GLU A 11 -7.97 -22.70 1.57
CA GLU A 11 -9.37 -22.86 1.17
C GLU A 11 -9.60 -22.20 -0.20
N ASP A 12 -10.32 -22.89 -1.08
CA ASP A 12 -10.55 -22.58 -2.50
C ASP A 12 -9.35 -22.72 -3.46
N GLU A 13 -8.26 -23.38 -3.09
CA GLU A 13 -7.24 -23.79 -4.06
C GLU A 13 -7.73 -24.90 -4.99
N LEU A 14 -7.30 -24.85 -6.26
CA LEU A 14 -7.66 -25.88 -7.23
C LEU A 14 -6.82 -27.14 -6.97
N ILE A 15 -7.49 -28.27 -6.81
CA ILE A 15 -6.85 -29.56 -6.57
C ILE A 15 -7.32 -30.61 -7.56
N ASN A 16 -6.40 -31.45 -8.00
CA ASN A 16 -6.70 -32.71 -8.67
C ASN A 16 -6.65 -33.84 -7.64
N ILE A 17 -7.63 -34.74 -7.72
CA ILE A 17 -7.77 -35.87 -6.80
C ILE A 17 -7.60 -37.13 -7.63
N TYR A 18 -6.69 -37.98 -7.18
CA TYR A 18 -6.42 -39.26 -7.79
C TYR A 18 -6.71 -40.38 -6.78
N SER A 19 -7.11 -41.55 -7.27
CA SER A 19 -7.22 -42.74 -6.42
C SER A 19 -6.55 -43.90 -7.14
N TYR A 20 -5.60 -44.55 -6.44
CA TYR A 20 -4.72 -45.58 -7.01
C TYR A 20 -3.98 -45.14 -8.29
N GLY A 21 -3.68 -43.84 -8.41
CA GLY A 21 -3.01 -43.24 -9.59
C GLY A 21 -3.96 -42.78 -10.70
N ASP A 22 -5.25 -43.12 -10.64
CA ASP A 22 -6.23 -42.66 -11.64
C ASP A 22 -6.82 -41.31 -11.25
N PHE A 23 -6.91 -40.38 -12.21
CA PHE A 23 -7.63 -39.12 -12.02
C PHE A 23 -9.12 -39.38 -11.71
N LYS A 24 -9.61 -38.85 -10.59
CA LYS A 24 -11.00 -39.00 -10.12
C LYS A 24 -11.80 -37.70 -10.19
N GLY A 25 -11.13 -36.56 -10.12
CA GLY A 25 -11.81 -35.28 -10.27
C GLY A 25 -10.92 -34.09 -9.96
N GLN A 26 -11.40 -32.93 -10.37
CA GLN A 26 -10.80 -31.64 -10.09
C GLN A 26 -11.83 -30.75 -9.39
N GLY A 27 -11.38 -29.96 -8.43
CA GLY A 27 -12.23 -28.98 -7.77
C GLY A 27 -11.48 -28.15 -6.74
N LYS A 28 -12.23 -27.41 -5.93
CA LYS A 28 -11.75 -26.44 -4.97
C LYS A 28 -11.61 -27.08 -3.59
N TYR A 29 -10.43 -27.04 -3.00
CA TYR A 29 -10.15 -27.53 -1.65
C TYR A 29 -10.95 -26.71 -0.61
N ILE A 30 -11.54 -27.35 0.40
CA ILE A 30 -12.23 -26.64 1.49
C ILE A 30 -11.49 -26.85 2.81
N CYS A 31 -11.39 -28.10 3.26
CA CYS A 31 -10.67 -28.45 4.48
C CYS A 31 -10.52 -29.96 4.63
N LEU A 32 -9.77 -30.37 5.64
CA LEU A 32 -9.79 -31.73 6.16
C LEU A 32 -10.64 -31.79 7.43
N PHE A 33 -11.30 -32.92 7.64
CA PHE A 33 -11.91 -33.19 8.94
C PHE A 33 -11.81 -34.67 9.30
N LYS A 34 -11.91 -34.92 10.60
CA LYS A 34 -11.90 -36.28 11.16
C LYS A 34 -13.27 -36.66 11.70
N ILE A 35 -13.78 -37.82 11.28
CA ILE A 35 -14.92 -38.51 11.87
C ILE A 35 -14.40 -39.83 12.43
N GLU A 36 -14.53 -40.02 13.74
CA GLU A 36 -13.93 -41.15 14.46
C GLU A 36 -12.41 -41.24 14.21
N ASN A 37 -11.96 -42.28 13.50
CA ASN A 37 -10.55 -42.50 13.14
C ASN A 37 -10.23 -42.26 11.66
N GLN A 38 -11.21 -41.86 10.85
CA GLN A 38 -11.03 -41.63 9.42
C GLN A 38 -10.91 -40.15 9.09
N SER A 39 -9.98 -39.84 8.19
CA SER A 39 -9.71 -38.49 7.71
C SER A 39 -10.38 -38.29 6.36
N PHE A 40 -11.08 -37.19 6.19
CA PHE A 40 -11.80 -36.88 4.95
C PHE A 40 -11.33 -35.54 4.40
N LEU A 41 -11.14 -35.52 3.08
CA LEU A 41 -11.02 -34.31 2.29
C LEU A 41 -12.42 -33.80 1.95
N PHE A 42 -12.68 -32.54 2.31
CA PHE A 42 -13.83 -31.78 1.85
C PHE A 42 -13.39 -30.86 0.71
N TRP A 43 -14.04 -30.99 -0.43
CA TRP A 43 -13.78 -30.18 -1.62
C TRP A 43 -15.07 -29.90 -2.40
N ARG A 44 -15.03 -28.96 -3.32
CA ARG A 44 -16.15 -28.55 -4.16
C ARG A 44 -15.82 -28.79 -5.62
N ASN A 45 -16.64 -29.58 -6.33
CA ASN A 45 -16.38 -29.80 -7.75
C ASN A 45 -16.75 -28.57 -8.61
N ASP A 46 -16.42 -28.63 -9.90
CA ASP A 46 -16.76 -27.66 -10.95
C ASP A 46 -18.25 -27.25 -10.99
N LYS A 47 -19.15 -28.15 -10.61
CA LYS A 47 -20.61 -27.91 -10.54
C LYS A 47 -21.07 -27.27 -9.21
N GLY A 48 -20.14 -26.95 -8.31
CA GLY A 48 -20.45 -26.40 -6.99
C GLY A 48 -20.90 -27.43 -5.95
N ASN A 49 -20.88 -28.73 -6.28
CA ASN A 49 -21.28 -29.79 -5.36
C ASN A 49 -20.21 -30.01 -4.29
N LYS A 50 -20.66 -30.17 -3.05
CA LYS A 50 -19.83 -30.54 -1.90
C LYS A 50 -19.51 -32.03 -1.96
N ILE A 51 -18.23 -32.37 -2.06
CA ILE A 51 -17.74 -33.76 -2.14
C ILE A 51 -16.87 -34.08 -0.93
N TYR A 52 -17.06 -35.29 -0.42
CA TYR A 52 -16.32 -35.82 0.72
C TYR A 52 -15.57 -37.07 0.27
N THR A 53 -14.26 -37.06 0.41
CA THR A 53 -13.40 -38.15 -0.06
C THR A 53 -12.54 -38.65 1.09
N ASN A 54 -12.56 -39.96 1.36
CA ASN A 54 -11.70 -40.56 2.38
C ASN A 54 -10.23 -40.45 1.93
N LEU A 55 -9.35 -40.01 2.84
CA LEU A 55 -7.92 -39.81 2.59
C LEU A 55 -7.09 -41.09 2.51
N GLU A 56 -7.63 -42.25 2.92
CA GLU A 56 -6.87 -43.51 3.02
C GLU A 56 -6.35 -44.03 1.67
N SER A 57 -6.94 -43.64 0.54
CA SER A 57 -6.61 -44.20 -0.79
C SER A 57 -6.61 -43.17 -1.92
N ILE A 58 -6.32 -41.91 -1.59
CA ILE A 58 -6.19 -40.84 -2.59
C ILE A 58 -4.81 -40.17 -2.54
N SER A 59 -4.43 -39.58 -3.66
CA SER A 59 -3.38 -38.56 -3.73
C SER A 59 -3.99 -37.25 -4.23
N VAL A 60 -3.54 -36.13 -3.66
CA VAL A 60 -4.01 -34.79 -3.98
C VAL A 60 -2.86 -34.03 -4.61
N GLU A 61 -3.09 -33.47 -5.79
CA GLU A 61 -2.18 -32.57 -6.48
C GLU A 61 -2.77 -31.17 -6.41
N ILE A 62 -1.96 -30.20 -5.97
CA ILE A 62 -2.34 -28.79 -5.94
C ILE A 62 -2.02 -28.23 -7.32
N ILE A 63 -3.01 -27.66 -7.98
CA ILE A 63 -2.84 -27.04 -9.29
C ILE A 63 -2.46 -25.59 -9.05
N ASN A 64 -1.18 -25.30 -9.32
CA ASN A 64 -0.67 -23.95 -9.24
C ASN A 64 -1.46 -23.06 -10.22
N THR A 65 -2.04 -21.99 -9.69
CA THR A 65 -2.94 -21.07 -10.42
C THR A 65 -2.20 -19.94 -11.12
N ASN A 66 -0.87 -20.03 -11.28
CA ASN A 66 -0.12 -19.12 -12.15
C ASN A 66 -0.76 -19.10 -13.54
N ASN A 67 -1.00 -17.90 -14.10
CA ASN A 67 -1.74 -17.68 -15.35
C ASN A 67 -3.25 -18.01 -15.30
N THR A 68 -3.98 -17.54 -14.28
CA THR A 68 -5.44 -17.81 -14.15
C THR A 68 -6.29 -16.62 -13.70
N TYR A 69 -7.60 -16.77 -13.94
CA TYR A 69 -8.65 -15.92 -13.38
C TYR A 69 -9.18 -16.54 -12.08
N ASN A 70 -8.96 -15.87 -10.94
CA ASN A 70 -9.47 -16.32 -9.64
C ASN A 70 -10.71 -15.52 -9.23
N GLN A 71 -11.78 -16.25 -8.92
CA GLN A 71 -12.99 -15.69 -8.34
C GLN A 71 -13.39 -16.55 -7.13
N SER A 72 -12.90 -16.19 -5.95
CA SER A 72 -13.18 -16.89 -4.70
C SER A 72 -13.43 -15.91 -3.55
N GLN A 73 -13.84 -16.41 -2.39
CA GLN A 73 -13.94 -15.54 -1.22
C GLN A 73 -12.55 -15.17 -0.71
N ASN A 74 -11.66 -16.16 -0.58
CA ASN A 74 -10.29 -15.96 -0.12
C ASN A 74 -9.31 -16.59 -1.13
N VAL A 75 -8.17 -15.94 -1.32
CA VAL A 75 -7.06 -16.43 -2.15
C VAL A 75 -5.79 -16.30 -1.32
N CYS A 76 -5.22 -17.43 -0.89
CA CYS A 76 -4.01 -17.47 -0.06
C CYS A 76 -2.98 -18.52 -0.54
N PRO A 77 -2.69 -18.66 -1.84
CA PRO A 77 -1.62 -19.56 -2.28
C PRO A 77 -0.26 -19.05 -1.85
N GLN A 78 0.78 -19.85 -2.04
CA GLN A 78 2.15 -19.38 -1.82
C GLN A 78 2.45 -18.18 -2.73
N ASP A 79 2.33 -18.35 -4.05
CA ASP A 79 2.62 -17.28 -5.03
C ASP A 79 1.47 -17.18 -6.04
N LEU A 80 1.26 -15.99 -6.60
CA LEU A 80 0.44 -15.78 -7.79
C LEU A 80 1.19 -14.94 -8.82
N VAL A 81 1.36 -15.52 -9.99
CA VAL A 81 2.01 -14.87 -11.14
C VAL A 81 1.05 -14.83 -12.33
N ASP A 82 1.03 -13.72 -13.07
CA ASP A 82 0.22 -13.53 -14.29
C ASP A 82 -1.28 -13.72 -14.03
N THR A 83 -1.82 -13.18 -12.94
CA THR A 83 -3.20 -13.49 -12.52
C THR A 83 -4.15 -12.31 -12.54
N TYR A 84 -5.43 -12.63 -12.79
CA TYR A 84 -6.53 -11.70 -12.59
C TYR A 84 -7.36 -12.18 -11.40
N ASN A 85 -7.42 -11.39 -10.32
CA ASN A 85 -8.12 -11.77 -9.09
C ASN A 85 -9.34 -10.87 -8.84
N GLN A 86 -10.50 -11.49 -8.62
CA GLN A 86 -11.74 -10.87 -8.16
C GLN A 86 -12.23 -11.59 -6.90
N SER A 87 -11.72 -11.19 -5.73
CA SER A 87 -11.93 -11.91 -4.47
C SER A 87 -12.27 -10.96 -3.31
N GLN A 88 -12.72 -11.49 -2.17
CA GLN A 88 -12.86 -10.63 -0.98
C GLN A 88 -11.49 -10.36 -0.38
N ASN A 89 -10.71 -11.41 -0.12
CA ASN A 89 -9.38 -11.31 0.48
C ASN A 89 -8.32 -12.01 -0.38
N VAL A 90 -7.18 -11.34 -0.59
CA VAL A 90 -6.01 -11.87 -1.30
C VAL A 90 -4.79 -11.73 -0.39
N CYS A 91 -4.26 -12.86 0.09
CA CYS A 91 -3.10 -12.91 1.01
C CYS A 91 -2.13 -14.05 0.63
N PRO A 92 -1.54 -14.05 -0.57
CA PRO A 92 -0.40 -14.93 -0.86
C PRO A 92 0.88 -14.47 -0.16
N GLN A 93 2.00 -15.18 -0.33
CA GLN A 93 3.31 -14.57 -0.05
C GLN A 93 3.61 -13.53 -1.13
N ASP A 94 3.63 -13.94 -2.40
CA ASP A 94 4.05 -13.06 -3.49
C ASP A 94 2.97 -12.89 -4.55
N LEU A 95 2.84 -11.66 -5.06
CA LEU A 95 1.91 -11.28 -6.12
C LEU A 95 2.65 -10.54 -7.23
N VAL A 96 2.81 -11.18 -8.39
CA VAL A 96 3.62 -10.67 -9.52
C VAL A 96 2.82 -10.62 -10.81
N ASP A 97 2.92 -9.54 -11.58
CA ASP A 97 2.23 -9.39 -12.87
C ASP A 97 0.71 -9.60 -12.74
N THR A 98 0.09 -8.95 -11.75
CA THR A 98 -1.33 -9.22 -11.43
C THR A 98 -2.25 -8.02 -11.57
N TYR A 99 -3.51 -8.32 -11.86
CA TYR A 99 -4.62 -7.37 -11.77
C TYR A 99 -5.57 -7.81 -10.64
N ASN A 100 -5.73 -6.98 -9.61
CA ASN A 100 -6.56 -7.30 -8.44
C ASN A 100 -7.73 -6.34 -8.29
N GLN A 101 -8.91 -6.92 -8.13
CA GLN A 101 -10.14 -6.26 -7.72
C GLN A 101 -10.69 -6.92 -6.47
N SER A 102 -10.25 -6.46 -5.31
CA SER A 102 -10.51 -7.14 -4.03
C SER A 102 -10.96 -6.19 -2.93
N GLN A 103 -11.50 -6.71 -1.82
CA GLN A 103 -11.71 -5.85 -0.64
C GLN A 103 -10.37 -5.61 0.06
N ASN A 104 -9.65 -6.69 0.38
CA ASN A 104 -8.37 -6.63 1.10
C ASN A 104 -7.28 -7.37 0.33
N VAL A 105 -6.12 -6.74 0.20
CA VAL A 105 -4.89 -7.31 -0.39
C VAL A 105 -3.76 -7.17 0.62
N CYS A 106 -3.30 -8.30 1.17
CA CYS A 106 -2.25 -8.36 2.20
C CYS A 106 -1.25 -9.50 1.96
N PRO A 107 -0.52 -9.53 0.84
CA PRO A 107 0.61 -10.43 0.69
C PRO A 107 1.87 -9.95 1.43
N GLN A 108 2.99 -10.67 1.31
CA GLN A 108 4.29 -10.08 1.64
C GLN A 108 4.67 -9.07 0.57
N ASP A 109 4.74 -9.51 -0.70
CA ASP A 109 5.28 -8.67 -1.78
C ASP A 109 4.28 -8.50 -2.93
N LEU A 110 4.23 -7.27 -3.46
CA LEU A 110 3.45 -6.87 -4.64
C LEU A 110 4.39 -6.27 -5.69
N VAL A 111 4.52 -6.93 -6.84
CA VAL A 111 5.42 -6.50 -7.92
C VAL A 111 4.68 -6.45 -9.25
N ASP A 112 4.84 -5.37 -10.02
CA ASP A 112 4.23 -5.23 -11.35
C ASP A 112 2.70 -5.41 -11.31
N THR A 113 2.04 -4.79 -10.33
CA THR A 113 0.60 -5.02 -10.07
C THR A 113 -0.27 -3.80 -10.33
N TYR A 114 -1.49 -4.09 -10.77
CA TYR A 114 -2.59 -3.13 -10.81
C TYR A 114 -3.65 -3.51 -9.77
N ASN A 115 -3.87 -2.65 -8.77
CA ASN A 115 -4.82 -2.92 -7.69
C ASN A 115 -5.95 -1.91 -7.65
N GLN A 116 -7.18 -2.41 -7.61
CA GLN A 116 -8.40 -1.69 -7.30
C GLN A 116 -9.05 -2.32 -6.06
N SER A 117 -8.68 -1.83 -4.88
CA SER A 117 -9.08 -2.48 -3.61
C SER A 117 -9.59 -1.52 -2.56
N GLN A 118 -10.21 -2.01 -1.48
CA GLN A 118 -10.48 -1.12 -0.34
C GLN A 118 -9.20 -0.91 0.48
N ASN A 119 -8.54 -1.99 0.89
CA ASN A 119 -7.33 -1.94 1.70
C ASN A 119 -6.20 -2.72 1.04
N VAL A 120 -5.01 -2.10 0.98
CA VAL A 120 -3.76 -2.72 0.50
C VAL A 120 -2.72 -2.58 1.60
N CYS A 121 -2.34 -3.69 2.22
CA CYS A 121 -1.38 -3.72 3.34
C CYS A 121 -0.38 -4.90 3.22
N PRO A 122 0.46 -4.96 2.18
CA PRO A 122 1.57 -5.90 2.15
C PRO A 122 2.79 -5.40 2.94
N GLN A 123 3.91 -6.12 2.89
CA GLN A 123 5.19 -5.54 3.28
C GLN A 123 5.65 -4.57 2.19
N ASP A 124 5.83 -5.04 0.96
CA ASP A 124 6.47 -4.25 -0.09
C ASP A 124 5.58 -4.08 -1.34
N LEU A 125 5.57 -2.88 -1.90
CA LEU A 125 4.98 -2.52 -3.20
C LEU A 125 6.07 -2.02 -4.14
N VAL A 126 6.24 -2.68 -5.27
CA VAL A 126 7.21 -2.28 -6.31
C VAL A 126 6.52 -2.24 -7.68
N ASP A 127 6.75 -1.19 -8.46
CA ASP A 127 6.22 -1.06 -9.82
C ASP A 127 4.69 -1.22 -9.88
N THR A 128 3.98 -0.57 -8.94
CA THR A 128 2.53 -0.77 -8.78
C THR A 128 1.68 0.44 -9.14
N TYR A 129 0.48 0.16 -9.66
CA TYR A 129 -0.59 1.14 -9.77
C TYR A 129 -1.72 0.79 -8.79
N ASN A 130 -1.99 1.66 -7.83
CA ASN A 130 -3.03 1.44 -6.82
C ASN A 130 -4.14 2.49 -6.86
N GLN A 131 -5.37 1.99 -6.89
CA GLN A 131 -6.60 2.74 -6.68
C GLN A 131 -7.35 2.18 -5.49
N SER A 132 -7.13 2.76 -4.30
CA SER A 132 -7.60 2.17 -3.05
C SER A 132 -8.22 3.16 -2.08
N GLN A 133 -8.89 2.68 -1.02
CA GLN A 133 -9.27 3.57 0.08
C GLN A 133 -8.05 3.80 0.99
N ASN A 134 -7.41 2.72 1.44
CA ASN A 134 -6.26 2.77 2.33
C ASN A 134 -5.09 1.95 1.76
N VAL A 135 -3.89 2.52 1.79
CA VAL A 135 -2.63 1.89 1.41
C VAL A 135 -1.66 2.02 2.59
N CYS A 136 -1.36 0.90 3.25
CA CYS A 136 -0.45 0.85 4.40
C CYS A 136 0.59 -0.30 4.30
N PRO A 137 1.49 -0.30 3.29
CA PRO A 137 2.66 -1.18 3.27
C PRO A 137 3.72 -0.82 4.32
N GLN A 138 4.82 -1.57 4.38
CA GLN A 138 6.09 -1.03 4.88
C GLN A 138 6.68 -0.09 3.83
N ASP A 139 6.92 -0.58 2.61
CA ASP A 139 7.68 0.16 1.59
C ASP A 139 6.89 0.29 0.27
N LEU A 140 6.96 1.47 -0.36
CA LEU A 140 6.47 1.74 -1.72
C LEU A 140 7.60 2.27 -2.58
N VAL A 141 7.89 1.58 -3.67
CA VAL A 141 8.92 1.95 -4.64
C VAL A 141 8.32 1.96 -6.04
N ASP A 142 8.62 3.00 -6.84
CA ASP A 142 8.18 3.10 -8.23
C ASP A 142 6.65 2.98 -8.39
N THR A 143 5.90 3.63 -7.51
CA THR A 143 4.43 3.47 -7.45
C THR A 143 3.64 4.68 -7.93
N TYR A 144 2.46 4.40 -8.48
CA TYR A 144 1.41 5.37 -8.72
C TYR A 144 0.21 5.08 -7.81
N ASN A 145 -0.11 5.97 -6.88
CA ASN A 145 -1.23 5.79 -5.95
C ASN A 145 -2.29 6.87 -6.10
N GLN A 146 -3.55 6.42 -6.21
CA GLN A 146 -4.75 7.23 -6.08
C GLN A 146 -5.57 6.68 -4.92
N SER A 147 -5.47 7.28 -3.73
CA SER A 147 -6.08 6.73 -2.52
C SER A 147 -6.75 7.76 -1.62
N GLN A 148 -7.52 7.35 -0.60
CA GLN A 148 -7.91 8.29 0.45
C GLN A 148 -6.75 8.50 1.43
N ASN A 149 -6.18 7.41 1.95
CA ASN A 149 -5.09 7.46 2.91
C ASN A 149 -3.92 6.59 2.44
N VAL A 150 -2.70 7.13 2.50
CA VAL A 150 -1.44 6.44 2.21
C VAL A 150 -0.53 6.60 3.42
N CYS A 151 -0.30 5.53 4.18
CA CYS A 151 0.52 5.59 5.40
C CYS A 151 1.43 4.36 5.54
N PRO A 152 2.45 4.23 4.69
CA PRO A 152 3.52 3.25 4.84
C PRO A 152 4.63 3.72 5.78
N GLN A 153 5.75 2.99 5.88
CA GLN A 153 6.98 3.56 6.43
C GLN A 153 7.64 4.44 5.38
N ASP A 154 7.96 3.90 4.21
CA ASP A 154 8.79 4.61 3.21
C ASP A 154 8.09 4.73 1.85
N LEU A 155 8.22 5.91 1.21
CA LEU A 155 7.86 6.17 -0.19
C LEU A 155 9.10 6.60 -0.96
N VAL A 156 9.44 5.87 -2.03
CA VAL A 156 10.54 6.18 -2.93
C VAL A 156 10.05 6.17 -4.37
N ASP A 157 10.43 7.18 -5.17
CA ASP A 157 10.10 7.26 -6.60
C ASP A 157 8.58 7.15 -6.87
N THR A 158 7.77 7.84 -6.06
CA THR A 158 6.31 7.69 -6.10
C THR A 158 5.56 8.89 -6.64
N TYR A 159 4.44 8.61 -7.30
CA TYR A 159 3.42 9.60 -7.63
C TYR A 159 2.16 9.34 -6.80
N ASN A 160 1.78 10.30 -5.94
CA ASN A 160 0.64 10.16 -5.04
C ASN A 160 -0.44 11.23 -5.29
N GLN A 161 -1.68 10.78 -5.41
CA GLN A 161 -2.89 11.58 -5.39
C GLN A 161 -3.81 11.09 -4.28
N SER A 162 -3.76 11.76 -3.12
CA SER A 162 -4.43 11.25 -1.91
C SER A 162 -5.12 12.32 -1.07
N GLN A 163 -6.01 11.97 -0.16
CA GLN A 163 -6.47 12.95 0.84
C GLN A 163 -5.38 13.16 1.89
N ASN A 164 -4.91 12.08 2.49
CA ASN A 164 -3.88 12.12 3.52
C ASN A 164 -2.70 11.22 3.15
N VAL A 165 -1.49 11.76 3.30
CA VAL A 165 -0.23 11.03 3.14
C VAL A 165 0.51 11.11 4.47
N CYS A 166 0.69 9.96 5.12
CA CYS A 166 1.29 9.86 6.45
C CYS A 166 2.38 8.80 6.66
N PRO A 167 3.44 8.77 5.83
CA PRO A 167 4.57 7.89 6.05
C PRO A 167 5.59 8.42 7.07
N GLN A 168 6.67 7.66 7.29
CA GLN A 168 7.87 8.19 7.93
C GLN A 168 8.67 9.00 6.92
N ASP A 169 9.00 8.43 5.76
CA ASP A 169 9.91 9.07 4.80
C ASP A 169 9.30 9.18 3.39
N LEU A 170 9.47 10.34 2.75
CA LEU A 170 9.21 10.60 1.32
C LEU A 170 10.52 10.97 0.63
N VAL A 171 10.91 10.20 -0.39
CA VAL A 171 12.08 10.46 -1.22
C VAL A 171 11.70 10.41 -2.70
N ASP A 172 12.17 11.39 -3.49
CA ASP A 172 11.95 11.45 -4.95
C ASP A 172 10.46 11.35 -5.33
N THR A 173 9.60 12.06 -4.60
CA THR A 173 8.14 11.93 -4.75
C THR A 173 7.47 13.14 -5.38
N TYR A 174 6.40 12.85 -6.13
CA TYR A 174 5.42 13.84 -6.53
C TYR A 174 4.11 13.60 -5.78
N ASN A 175 3.68 14.58 -4.97
CA ASN A 175 2.52 14.44 -4.11
C ASN A 175 1.48 15.53 -4.36
N GLN A 176 0.25 15.12 -4.65
CA GLN A 176 -0.94 15.96 -4.69
C GLN A 176 -1.91 15.48 -3.61
N SER A 177 -2.01 16.22 -2.51
CA SER A 177 -2.87 15.79 -1.41
C SER A 177 -3.59 16.91 -0.65
N GLN A 178 -4.49 16.58 0.27
CA GLN A 178 -4.95 17.60 1.23
C GLN A 178 -3.91 17.78 2.31
N ASN A 179 -3.46 16.71 2.94
CA ASN A 179 -2.53 16.78 4.07
C ASN A 179 -1.36 15.82 3.91
N VAL A 180 -0.16 16.33 4.20
CA VAL A 180 1.09 15.57 4.27
C VAL A 180 1.67 15.71 5.68
N TYR A 181 1.80 14.58 6.38
CA TYR A 181 2.33 14.50 7.74
C TYR A 181 3.35 13.37 7.82
N THR A 182 4.63 13.69 7.93
CA THR A 182 5.68 12.68 7.79
C THR A 182 6.92 13.11 8.56
N GLN A 183 7.88 12.23 8.76
CA GLN A 183 9.13 12.62 9.38
C GLN A 183 9.94 13.45 8.37
N ASP A 184 10.31 12.86 7.24
CA ASP A 184 11.22 13.49 6.29
C ASP A 184 10.62 13.61 4.88
N LEU A 185 10.86 14.76 4.23
CA LEU A 185 10.60 15.03 2.81
C LEU A 185 11.91 15.38 2.12
N ILE A 186 12.35 14.55 1.17
CA ILE A 186 13.61 14.72 0.43
C ILE A 186 13.34 14.66 -1.07
N ASP A 187 13.87 15.61 -1.83
CA ASP A 187 13.74 15.64 -3.30
C ASP A 187 12.28 15.58 -3.78
N THR A 188 11.38 16.28 -3.07
CA THR A 188 9.94 16.18 -3.30
C THR A 188 9.33 17.38 -4.00
N TYR A 189 8.28 17.10 -4.76
CA TYR A 189 7.35 18.10 -5.27
C TYR A 189 5.98 17.91 -4.61
N ASN A 190 5.53 18.88 -3.81
CA ASN A 190 4.23 18.81 -3.12
C ASN A 190 3.27 19.91 -3.58
N GLN A 191 2.04 19.50 -3.86
CA GLN A 191 0.87 20.35 -4.04
C GLN A 191 -0.19 19.96 -3.01
N SER A 192 -0.23 20.65 -1.88
CA SER A 192 -1.06 20.23 -0.75
C SER A 192 -1.80 21.37 -0.06
N GLN A 193 -2.81 21.08 0.76
CA GLN A 193 -3.34 22.13 1.65
C GLN A 193 -2.39 22.34 2.81
N ASN A 194 -2.04 21.28 3.53
CA ASN A 194 -1.16 21.33 4.69
C ASN A 194 0.03 20.39 4.51
N VAL A 195 1.23 20.87 4.81
CA VAL A 195 2.49 20.10 4.82
C VAL A 195 3.16 20.35 6.16
N CYS A 196 3.18 19.33 7.03
CA CYS A 196 3.74 19.44 8.38
C CYS A 196 4.63 18.25 8.72
N PRO A 197 5.83 18.14 8.12
CA PRO A 197 6.79 17.13 8.51
C PRO A 197 7.79 17.63 9.55
N GLN A 198 8.73 16.79 9.96
CA GLN A 198 9.88 17.27 10.72
C GLN A 198 10.81 18.05 9.78
N ASP A 199 11.32 17.40 8.73
CA ASP A 199 12.37 17.97 7.88
C ASP A 199 11.92 18.04 6.41
N LEU A 200 12.19 19.18 5.75
CA LEU A 200 12.15 19.32 4.29
C LEU A 200 13.54 19.63 3.77
N VAL A 201 14.00 18.82 2.81
CA VAL A 201 15.27 18.98 2.12
C VAL A 201 15.04 18.91 0.61
N ASP A 202 15.61 19.84 -0.15
CA ASP A 202 15.55 19.85 -1.62
C ASP A 202 14.11 19.77 -2.17
N THR A 203 13.18 20.49 -1.52
CA THR A 203 11.75 20.39 -1.85
C THR A 203 11.21 21.59 -2.62
N TYR A 204 10.18 21.31 -3.42
CA TYR A 204 9.33 22.33 -4.03
C TYR A 204 7.89 22.19 -3.49
N ASN A 205 7.38 23.20 -2.79
CA ASN A 205 6.04 23.17 -2.21
C ASN A 205 5.14 24.28 -2.75
N GLN A 206 3.95 23.89 -3.21
CA GLN A 206 2.82 24.76 -3.51
C GLN A 206 1.67 24.42 -2.56
N SER A 207 1.60 25.12 -1.43
CA SER A 207 0.70 24.74 -0.34
C SER A 207 -0.05 25.91 0.29
N GLN A 208 -1.11 25.63 1.07
CA GLN A 208 -1.70 26.69 1.91
C GLN A 208 -0.82 26.93 3.13
N ASN A 209 -0.51 25.88 3.87
CA ASN A 209 0.30 25.94 5.09
C ASN A 209 1.47 24.96 5.01
N VAL A 210 2.67 25.44 5.38
CA VAL A 210 3.90 24.65 5.51
C VAL A 210 4.48 24.90 6.91
N CYS A 211 4.47 23.87 7.75
CA CYS A 211 4.85 23.94 9.17
C CYS A 211 5.90 22.85 9.55
N PRO A 212 7.13 22.86 9.00
CA PRO A 212 8.14 21.89 9.41
C PRO A 212 8.91 22.33 10.66
N GLN A 213 9.74 21.44 11.22
CA GLN A 213 10.84 21.89 12.08
C GLN A 213 11.91 22.53 11.21
N ASP A 214 12.49 21.78 10.29
CA ASP A 214 13.65 22.24 9.52
C ASP A 214 13.32 22.36 8.02
N LEU A 215 13.83 23.43 7.41
CA LEU A 215 13.59 23.77 6.01
C LEU A 215 14.93 24.10 5.34
N VAL A 216 15.42 23.20 4.48
CA VAL A 216 16.76 23.26 3.85
C VAL A 216 16.64 23.16 2.33
N ASP A 217 17.29 24.06 1.61
CA ASP A 217 17.36 24.03 0.13
C ASP A 217 15.97 23.97 -0.54
N THR A 218 14.98 24.66 0.03
CA THR A 218 13.60 24.57 -0.44
C THR A 218 13.15 25.76 -1.29
N TYR A 219 12.15 25.50 -2.12
CA TYR A 219 11.37 26.51 -2.81
C TYR A 219 9.90 26.42 -2.35
N ASN A 220 9.37 27.47 -1.71
CA ASN A 220 7.97 27.48 -1.27
C ASN A 220 7.17 28.60 -1.93
N GLN A 221 6.02 28.24 -2.49
CA GLN A 221 4.93 29.14 -2.89
C GLN A 221 3.72 28.82 -2.00
N SER A 222 3.62 29.46 -0.83
CA SER A 222 2.57 29.12 0.15
C SER A 222 1.87 30.34 0.75
N GLN A 223 0.70 30.17 1.37
CA GLN A 223 0.12 31.27 2.14
C GLN A 223 0.90 31.49 3.43
N ASN A 224 1.11 30.43 4.21
CA ASN A 224 1.79 30.48 5.50
C ASN A 224 2.97 29.50 5.54
N VAL A 225 4.13 29.98 5.99
CA VAL A 225 5.35 29.17 6.21
C VAL A 225 5.87 29.43 7.61
N CYS A 226 5.84 28.42 8.47
CA CYS A 226 6.17 28.54 9.89
C CYS A 226 7.17 27.46 10.35
N PRO A 227 8.42 27.48 9.86
CA PRO A 227 9.45 26.53 10.29
C PRO A 227 10.02 26.89 11.67
N GLN A 228 10.70 25.95 12.32
CA GLN A 228 11.60 26.28 13.42
C GLN A 228 12.88 26.92 12.85
N ASP A 229 13.55 26.21 11.93
CA ASP A 229 14.82 26.61 11.32
C ASP A 229 14.71 26.76 9.78
N LEU A 230 15.46 27.72 9.23
CA LEU A 230 15.47 28.02 7.80
C LEU A 230 16.89 28.16 7.26
N VAL A 231 17.23 27.35 6.27
CA VAL A 231 18.53 27.34 5.58
C VAL A 231 18.31 27.32 4.07
N ASP A 232 19.06 28.16 3.35
CA ASP A 232 19.15 28.20 1.87
C ASP A 232 17.81 28.09 1.13
N THR A 233 16.77 28.69 1.71
CA THR A 233 15.40 28.59 1.21
C THR A 233 14.96 29.84 0.45
N TYR A 234 14.25 29.62 -0.63
CA TYR A 234 13.52 30.64 -1.38
C TYR A 234 12.02 30.59 -1.08
N ASN A 235 11.47 31.66 -0.49
CA ASN A 235 10.07 31.74 -0.06
C ASN A 235 9.30 32.85 -0.80
N GLN A 236 8.25 32.47 -1.53
CA GLN A 236 7.23 33.36 -2.09
C GLN A 236 5.91 33.18 -1.30
N SER A 237 5.94 33.55 -0.03
CA SER A 237 4.79 33.34 0.87
C SER A 237 4.22 34.64 1.41
N GLN A 238 2.92 34.63 1.74
CA GLN A 238 2.27 35.81 2.33
C GLN A 238 2.76 36.02 3.76
N ASN A 239 2.79 34.97 4.58
CA ASN A 239 3.25 35.02 5.96
C ASN A 239 4.42 34.04 6.17
N VAL A 240 5.50 34.53 6.79
CA VAL A 240 6.68 33.73 7.12
C VAL A 240 7.07 33.99 8.58
N CYS A 241 7.14 32.94 9.41
CA CYS A 241 7.34 33.06 10.86
C CYS A 241 8.31 32.02 11.44
N PRO A 242 9.62 32.08 11.12
CA PRO A 242 10.62 31.19 11.69
C PRO A 242 10.90 31.49 13.16
N GLN A 243 11.27 30.48 13.96
CA GLN A 243 11.71 30.70 15.34
C GLN A 243 13.18 31.14 15.41
N ASP A 244 14.05 30.55 14.61
CA ASP A 244 15.47 30.93 14.47
C ASP A 244 15.82 31.22 13.00
N LEU A 245 16.48 32.36 12.75
CA LEU A 245 16.71 32.89 11.40
C LEU A 245 18.20 32.88 11.04
N ASN A 246 18.63 31.97 10.17
CA ASN A 246 19.96 32.00 9.55
C ASN A 246 19.84 32.09 8.03
N VAL A 247 19.37 33.24 7.56
CA VAL A 247 18.96 33.45 6.16
C VAL A 247 20.05 34.17 5.36
N TYR A 248 20.52 33.55 4.29
CA TYR A 248 21.27 34.20 3.21
C TYR A 248 20.36 34.38 1.98
N THR A 249 19.55 35.44 1.93
CA THR A 249 18.85 35.84 0.68
C THR A 249 18.76 37.35 0.48
N GLN A 250 18.72 37.73 -0.80
CA GLN A 250 18.89 39.08 -1.36
C GLN A 250 17.61 39.96 -1.30
N ASP A 251 16.49 39.48 -0.76
CA ASP A 251 15.19 40.18 -0.72
C ASP A 251 14.76 40.59 0.70
N LEU A 252 15.63 41.33 1.38
CA LEU A 252 15.60 41.56 2.83
C LEU A 252 14.77 42.77 3.31
N ILE A 253 13.65 43.16 2.68
CA ILE A 253 12.94 44.40 3.12
C ILE A 253 11.44 44.21 3.46
N ASP A 254 10.71 43.28 2.83
CA ASP A 254 9.27 43.18 3.05
C ASP A 254 8.84 42.13 4.11
N THR A 255 9.67 41.10 4.35
CA THR A 255 9.35 39.98 5.26
C THR A 255 9.39 40.37 6.75
N TYR A 256 10.24 41.33 7.14
CA TYR A 256 10.41 41.72 8.55
C TYR A 256 9.18 42.45 9.13
N ASN A 257 8.34 43.06 8.30
CA ASN A 257 7.22 43.91 8.74
C ASN A 257 5.88 43.17 8.95
N GLN A 258 5.79 41.87 8.63
CA GLN A 258 4.53 41.09 8.74
C GLN A 258 4.52 40.03 9.86
N SER A 259 5.60 39.92 10.65
CA SER A 259 5.81 38.90 11.70
C SER A 259 4.92 39.00 12.94
N GLN A 260 3.90 39.87 12.98
CA GLN A 260 3.12 40.15 14.19
C GLN A 260 1.75 39.47 14.30
N ASN A 261 1.33 38.61 13.35
CA ASN A 261 0.04 37.88 13.45
C ASN A 261 0.03 36.56 12.66
N CYS A 262 0.88 35.60 13.03
CA CYS A 262 0.89 34.28 12.39
C CYS A 262 0.12 33.26 13.25
N ASP A 263 -1.07 32.87 12.81
CA ASP A 263 -1.77 31.66 13.29
C ASP A 263 -1.69 30.62 12.17
N CYS A 264 -0.74 29.68 12.29
CA CYS A 264 -0.38 28.78 11.20
C CYS A 264 -1.37 27.60 11.02
N GLY A 265 -2.45 27.52 11.81
CA GLY A 265 -3.57 26.57 11.59
C GLY A 265 -3.22 25.08 11.63
N CYS A 266 -1.96 24.72 11.90
CA CYS A 266 -1.44 23.37 12.00
C CYS A 266 -1.88 22.75 13.34
N LYS A 267 -3.16 22.35 13.45
CA LYS A 267 -3.72 21.56 14.56
C LYS A 267 -4.08 20.16 14.10
#